data_AF-A0A6L8TH27-F1
#
_entry.id   AF-A0A6L8TH27-F1
#
_cell.length_a   1.000
_cell.length_b   1.000
_cell.length_c   1.000
_cell.angle_alpha   90.00
_cell.angle_beta   90.00
_cell.angle_gamma   90.00
#
_symmetry.space_group_name_H-M   'P 1'
#
loop_
_entity.id
_entity.type
_entity.pdbx_description
1 polymer ?
#
loop_
_entity_poly.entity_id
_entity_poly.type
_entity_poly.pdbx_seq_one_letter_code
_entity_poly.pdbx_strand_id
1 'polypeptide(L)'
;MFGKKIAILLSTAMILTGSCVSSVAVHAQTGYAAEYAQEASAAGVQSTAKLVAKGSCGSKAVYRLYSNGNLQIQGKGEVKVTDDFSYRSAMIKTVTVASGITGIGDRTFSGCRNMKRISLPGTLRSIGVRAFGDTAITRIKLPDGLKSIGAYAFYQSKLMSLDVPKTVTKIDEYAFSYCNNLESVSIPGSVKILPESLFEADMKLKKVTLGQGVSRIERAAFRHCGLTGVSFPDSVTVIGEGAFSFCPDLRKVSLPKKLTEIGNGVFSNCRKLGNITVPASVKKIRSHAFYDCLAMKKITILNSKTVIEKEAIGYNFNSGKNKTFVIAGKKGSTAQTYAKKNGFRFLNNTAAVRTAKMTGVPKTKTILRGKTYTIQAVTVPYYSDEKILFRSSDRRIATVNSKGVVKGIRKGTAVITVQSGAKKLNCKITVK
;
A
#
# COMPACT_ATOMS: atom_id res chain seq x y z
N MET A 1 -48.10 8.28 0.90
CA MET A 1 -48.05 9.16 2.09
C MET A 1 -46.67 9.05 2.73
N PHE A 2 -46.32 9.98 3.63
CA PHE A 2 -45.09 10.02 4.45
C PHE A 2 -43.72 9.85 3.77
N GLY A 3 -43.05 10.99 3.58
CA GLY A 3 -41.60 11.10 3.52
C GLY A 3 -41.14 12.35 4.28
N LYS A 4 -39.81 12.55 4.41
CA LYS A 4 -39.14 13.72 5.03
C LYS A 4 -39.40 14.00 6.53
N LYS A 5 -38.54 13.40 7.36
CA LYS A 5 -37.81 13.95 8.54
C LYS A 5 -36.64 12.95 8.71
N ILE A 6 -35.36 13.33 8.87
CA ILE A 6 -34.78 14.40 9.68
C ILE A 6 -33.75 15.21 8.87
N ALA A 7 -33.81 16.54 9.00
CA ALA A 7 -32.77 17.51 8.70
C ALA A 7 -33.02 18.75 9.58
N ILE A 8 -32.05 19.67 9.68
CA ILE A 8 -32.04 20.88 10.53
C ILE A 8 -31.82 20.58 12.03
N LEU A 9 -30.57 20.78 12.49
CA LEU A 9 -30.22 21.46 13.75
C LEU A 9 -28.69 21.50 13.90
N LEU A 10 -28.02 22.39 13.16
CA LEU A 10 -26.57 22.64 13.30
C LEU A 10 -26.16 24.00 12.68
N SER A 11 -26.71 25.11 13.19
CA SER A 11 -26.47 26.45 12.61
C SER A 11 -26.70 27.65 13.55
N THR A 12 -26.20 27.62 14.79
CA THR A 12 -26.07 28.82 15.66
C THR A 12 -25.07 28.62 16.80
N ALA A 13 -23.77 28.81 16.52
CA ALA A 13 -22.72 29.11 17.52
C ALA A 13 -21.39 29.40 16.79
N MET A 14 -21.03 30.68 16.67
CA MET A 14 -19.76 31.18 16.13
C MET A 14 -19.40 32.46 16.91
N ILE A 15 -18.13 32.92 16.84
CA ILE A 15 -17.57 34.06 17.59
C ILE A 15 -17.33 33.65 19.07
N LEU A 16 -16.11 33.49 19.60
CA LEU A 16 -14.71 33.72 19.16
C LEU A 16 -13.83 32.49 19.51
N THR A 17 -12.55 32.34 19.15
CA THR A 17 -11.60 33.22 18.44
C THR A 17 -11.36 32.77 16.97
N GLY A 18 -10.26 32.21 16.45
CA GLY A 18 -8.98 31.76 17.03
C GLY A 18 -7.84 31.41 16.06
N SER A 19 -7.87 31.89 14.81
CA SER A 19 -6.88 31.65 13.73
C SER A 19 -6.77 30.22 13.15
N CYS A 20 -6.26 30.14 11.91
CA CYS A 20 -5.82 28.93 11.18
C CYS A 20 -6.89 27.89 10.73
N VAL A 21 -7.82 28.30 9.84
CA VAL A 21 -8.61 27.38 9.00
C VAL A 21 -8.40 27.71 7.52
N SER A 22 -7.38 27.10 6.89
CA SER A 22 -7.10 27.30 5.44
C SER A 22 -6.42 26.11 4.74
N SER A 23 -6.68 24.87 5.18
CA SER A 23 -6.21 23.65 4.48
C SER A 23 -7.15 22.44 4.53
N VAL A 24 -8.32 22.54 5.18
CA VAL A 24 -9.28 21.42 5.33
C VAL A 24 -10.20 21.32 4.11
N ALA A 25 -9.63 20.92 2.97
CA ALA A 25 -10.37 20.50 1.79
C ALA A 25 -9.66 19.30 1.12
N VAL A 26 -10.45 18.34 0.62
CA VAL A 26 -10.04 17.06 -0.01
C VAL A 26 -9.69 15.93 1.01
N HIS A 27 -10.56 14.91 1.06
CA HIS A 27 -10.58 13.70 1.93
C HIS A 27 -11.24 13.77 3.31
N ALA A 28 -12.19 14.70 3.52
CA ALA A 28 -13.22 14.51 4.56
C ALA A 28 -14.25 13.46 4.09
N GLN A 29 -13.98 12.16 4.28
CA GLN A 29 -14.94 11.09 3.95
C GLN A 29 -14.88 9.88 4.91
N THR A 30 -14.70 10.14 6.21
CA THR A 30 -14.90 9.14 7.26
C THR A 30 -15.66 9.79 8.42
N GLY A 31 -16.70 9.13 8.95
CA GLY A 31 -17.47 9.63 10.11
C GLY A 31 -16.70 9.61 11.44
N TYR A 32 -15.40 9.29 11.40
CA TYR A 32 -14.60 8.90 12.55
C TYR A 32 -14.19 10.13 13.38
N ALA A 33 -14.14 11.32 12.77
CA ALA A 33 -13.88 12.56 13.50
C ALA A 33 -14.97 12.88 14.54
N ALA A 34 -16.23 12.46 14.28
CA ALA A 34 -17.35 12.68 15.20
C ALA A 34 -17.28 11.77 16.44
N GLU A 35 -17.01 10.47 16.27
CA GLU A 35 -16.84 9.52 17.40
C GLU A 35 -15.72 10.00 18.35
N TYR A 36 -14.55 10.36 17.81
CA TYR A 36 -13.43 10.87 18.62
C TYR A 36 -13.73 12.23 19.27
N ALA A 37 -14.56 13.08 18.66
CA ALA A 37 -14.98 14.35 19.26
C ALA A 37 -16.00 14.17 20.40
N GLN A 38 -16.97 13.27 20.25
CA GLN A 38 -17.96 12.98 21.29
C GLN A 38 -17.32 12.34 22.54
N GLU A 39 -16.32 11.46 22.39
CA GLU A 39 -15.60 10.94 23.56
C GLU A 39 -14.65 11.98 24.18
N ALA A 40 -14.14 12.94 23.40
CA ALA A 40 -13.36 14.05 23.93
C ALA A 40 -14.20 15.01 24.80
N SER A 41 -15.48 15.24 24.45
CA SER A 41 -16.40 15.97 25.34
C SER A 41 -16.86 15.12 26.53
N ALA A 42 -17.02 13.80 26.37
CA ALA A 42 -17.31 12.89 27.49
C ALA A 42 -16.18 12.83 28.55
N ALA A 43 -14.94 13.15 28.19
CA ALA A 43 -13.83 13.30 29.13
C ALA A 43 -13.98 14.49 30.10
N GLY A 44 -14.96 15.38 29.88
CA GLY A 44 -15.36 16.42 30.84
C GLY A 44 -16.23 15.90 31.99
N VAL A 45 -16.76 14.67 31.91
CA VAL A 45 -17.49 14.03 33.01
C VAL A 45 -16.48 13.45 34.00
N GLN A 46 -16.49 13.93 35.24
CA GLN A 46 -15.64 13.35 36.30
C GLN A 46 -15.97 11.87 36.50
N SER A 47 -15.04 11.00 36.14
CA SER A 47 -15.24 9.56 36.28
C SER A 47 -15.11 9.13 37.74
N THR A 48 -16.15 8.49 38.27
CA THR A 48 -16.18 7.88 39.61
C THR A 48 -15.29 6.63 39.75
N ALA A 49 -14.49 6.31 38.73
CA ALA A 49 -13.59 5.17 38.74
C ALA A 49 -12.44 5.39 39.73
N LYS A 50 -12.25 4.43 40.64
CA LYS A 50 -11.18 4.48 41.65
C LYS A 50 -9.81 4.30 40.97
N LEU A 51 -8.79 5.01 41.46
CA LEU A 51 -7.40 4.78 41.04
C LEU A 51 -6.94 3.39 41.52
N VAL A 52 -6.43 2.57 40.61
CA VAL A 52 -5.94 1.20 40.88
C VAL A 52 -4.41 1.16 40.92
N ALA A 53 -3.75 1.89 40.04
CA ALA A 53 -2.29 1.99 39.99
C ALA A 53 -1.82 3.35 39.48
N LYS A 54 -0.63 3.77 39.89
CA LYS A 54 0.08 4.95 39.40
C LYS A 54 1.58 4.73 39.52
N GLY A 55 2.36 5.28 38.61
CA GLY A 55 3.81 5.15 38.67
C GLY A 55 4.53 5.87 37.54
N SER A 56 5.84 5.66 37.47
CA SER A 56 6.63 6.05 36.30
C SER A 56 6.50 5.01 35.19
N CYS A 57 6.47 5.48 33.95
CA CYS A 57 6.55 4.65 32.74
C CYS A 57 7.59 5.22 31.76
N GLY A 58 8.62 5.90 32.26
CA GLY A 58 9.71 6.45 31.44
C GLY A 58 10.64 7.34 32.28
N SER A 59 11.61 8.02 31.66
CA SER A 59 12.48 8.94 32.41
C SER A 59 11.75 10.20 32.88
N LYS A 60 10.73 10.65 32.14
CA LYS A 60 9.90 11.82 32.47
C LYS A 60 8.41 11.60 32.13
N ALA A 61 7.97 10.34 32.09
CA ALA A 61 6.60 9.92 31.77
C ALA A 61 5.98 9.16 32.96
N VAL A 62 4.72 9.48 33.30
CA VAL A 62 3.99 8.88 34.43
C VAL A 62 2.58 8.47 34.00
N TYR A 63 2.01 7.48 34.70
CA TYR A 63 0.70 6.94 34.40
C TYR A 63 -0.26 6.90 35.59
N ARG A 64 -1.55 6.79 35.29
CA ARG A 64 -2.64 6.45 36.22
C ARG A 64 -3.59 5.45 35.55
N LEU A 65 -3.81 4.31 36.20
CA LEU A 65 -4.78 3.28 35.80
C LEU A 65 -5.99 3.32 36.73
N TYR A 66 -7.19 3.37 36.16
CA TYR A 66 -8.45 3.47 36.89
C TYR A 66 -9.25 2.17 36.80
N SER A 67 -10.13 1.92 37.78
CA SER A 67 -10.87 0.66 37.95
C SER A 67 -11.82 0.30 36.80
N ASN A 68 -12.22 1.28 35.99
CA ASN A 68 -12.99 1.07 34.76
C ASN A 68 -12.14 0.44 33.62
N GLY A 69 -10.81 0.49 33.71
CA GLY A 69 -9.87 0.06 32.67
C GLY A 69 -9.28 1.20 31.82
N ASN A 70 -9.46 2.45 32.22
CA ASN A 70 -8.83 3.61 31.58
C ASN A 70 -7.39 3.80 32.11
N LEU A 71 -6.42 3.89 31.19
CA LEU A 71 -5.02 4.15 31.46
C LEU A 71 -4.61 5.50 30.86
N GLN A 72 -4.28 6.45 31.72
CA GLN A 72 -3.85 7.79 31.33
C GLN A 72 -2.33 7.90 31.48
N ILE A 73 -1.64 8.41 30.46
CA ILE A 73 -0.18 8.53 30.42
C ILE A 73 0.17 9.97 30.03
N GLN A 74 1.03 10.62 30.83
CA GLN A 74 1.41 12.03 30.68
C GLN A 74 2.91 12.24 30.93
N GLY A 75 3.43 13.39 30.48
CA GLY A 75 4.83 13.77 30.69
C GLY A 75 5.60 13.95 29.39
N LYS A 76 6.89 13.62 29.39
CA LYS A 76 7.79 13.83 28.26
C LYS A 76 8.63 12.58 27.95
N GLY A 77 8.96 12.40 26.67
CA GLY A 77 9.86 11.33 26.21
C GLY A 77 9.14 10.04 25.81
N GLU A 78 9.84 8.92 25.93
CA GLU A 78 9.31 7.58 25.60
C GLU A 78 8.56 6.95 26.77
N VAL A 79 7.41 6.33 26.47
CA VAL A 79 6.70 5.43 27.37
C VAL A 79 7.33 4.04 27.26
N LYS A 80 7.73 3.44 28.37
CA LYS A 80 8.22 2.06 28.46
C LYS A 80 7.18 1.15 29.11
N VAL A 81 7.30 -0.15 28.86
CA VAL A 81 6.55 -1.18 29.59
C VAL A 81 6.82 -1.07 31.09
N THR A 82 5.82 -1.42 31.90
CA THR A 82 5.93 -1.54 33.35
C THR A 82 5.32 -2.86 33.81
N ASP A 83 5.65 -3.26 35.04
CA ASP A 83 5.07 -4.44 35.68
C ASP A 83 3.54 -4.33 35.76
N ASP A 84 3.01 -3.17 36.16
CA ASP A 84 1.57 -2.91 36.20
C ASP A 84 0.91 -3.01 34.80
N PHE A 85 1.57 -2.57 33.72
CA PHE A 85 1.03 -2.74 32.36
C PHE A 85 0.96 -4.22 31.96
N SER A 86 1.91 -5.02 32.44
CA SER A 86 2.02 -6.46 32.14
C SER A 86 1.03 -7.28 32.96
N TYR A 87 1.08 -7.15 34.29
CA TYR A 87 0.21 -7.86 35.23
C TYR A 87 -1.26 -7.42 35.13
N ARG A 88 -1.54 -6.16 34.77
CA ARG A 88 -2.91 -5.64 34.60
C ARG A 88 -3.32 -5.46 33.13
N SER A 89 -2.61 -6.08 32.20
CA SER A 89 -2.92 -6.11 30.75
C SER A 89 -4.38 -6.51 30.44
N ALA A 90 -4.96 -7.41 31.24
CA ALA A 90 -6.37 -7.81 31.16
C ALA A 90 -7.36 -6.73 31.64
N MET A 91 -6.95 -5.79 32.48
CA MET A 91 -7.79 -4.68 32.95
C MET A 91 -7.82 -3.49 31.98
N ILE A 92 -6.76 -3.28 31.20
CA ILE A 92 -6.60 -2.12 30.31
C ILE A 92 -7.60 -2.25 29.14
N LYS A 93 -8.52 -1.28 29.03
CA LYS A 93 -9.58 -1.20 28.00
C LYS A 93 -9.43 0.01 27.09
N THR A 94 -8.98 1.14 27.63
CA THR A 94 -8.73 2.37 26.88
C THR A 94 -7.44 3.04 27.35
N VAL A 95 -6.65 3.57 26.42
CA VAL A 95 -5.38 4.27 26.72
C VAL A 95 -5.43 5.71 26.18
N THR A 96 -5.06 6.69 27.00
CA THR A 96 -4.92 8.09 26.59
C THR A 96 -3.48 8.54 26.83
N VAL A 97 -2.76 8.84 25.75
CA VAL A 97 -1.36 9.30 25.79
C VAL A 97 -1.32 10.81 25.49
N ALA A 98 -0.90 11.61 26.47
CA ALA A 98 -0.90 13.07 26.38
C ALA A 98 0.27 13.66 25.57
N SER A 99 0.13 14.94 25.20
CA SER A 99 1.18 15.70 24.51
C SER A 99 2.46 15.79 25.33
N GLY A 100 3.61 15.73 24.65
CA GLY A 100 4.95 15.68 25.23
C GLY A 100 5.58 14.29 25.15
N ILE A 101 4.77 13.23 25.08
CA ILE A 101 5.24 11.87 24.77
C ILE A 101 5.68 11.79 23.31
N THR A 102 6.87 11.25 23.08
CA THR A 102 7.55 11.17 21.77
C THR A 102 7.70 9.74 21.25
N GLY A 103 7.54 8.72 22.09
CA GLY A 103 7.61 7.32 21.66
C GLY A 103 6.77 6.40 22.54
N ILE A 104 6.25 5.32 21.94
CA ILE A 104 5.80 4.13 22.68
C ILE A 104 6.88 3.08 22.48
N GLY A 105 7.57 2.70 23.54
CA GLY A 105 8.69 1.76 23.51
C GLY A 105 8.24 0.30 23.36
N ASP A 106 9.24 -0.57 23.26
CA ASP A 106 9.05 -2.00 23.04
C ASP A 106 8.08 -2.64 24.04
N ARG A 107 7.18 -3.50 23.51
CA ARG A 107 6.22 -4.34 24.26
C ARG A 107 5.25 -3.60 25.19
N THR A 108 5.25 -2.26 25.24
CA THR A 108 4.51 -1.43 26.22
C THR A 108 3.05 -1.82 26.47
N PHE A 109 2.30 -2.20 25.43
CA PHE A 109 0.92 -2.69 25.53
C PHE A 109 0.75 -4.08 24.90
N SER A 110 1.82 -4.86 24.78
CA SER A 110 1.79 -6.23 24.26
C SER A 110 0.89 -7.11 25.12
N GLY A 111 -0.03 -7.86 24.52
CA GLY A 111 -0.94 -8.74 25.24
C GLY A 111 -2.08 -8.02 25.99
N CYS A 112 -2.28 -6.71 25.77
CA CYS A 112 -3.45 -5.98 26.27
C CYS A 112 -4.72 -6.35 25.47
N ARG A 113 -5.14 -7.61 25.62
CA ARG A 113 -6.23 -8.27 24.87
C ARG A 113 -7.63 -7.68 25.11
N ASN A 114 -7.79 -6.81 26.11
CA ASN A 114 -9.03 -6.07 26.35
C ASN A 114 -8.97 -4.59 25.92
N MET A 115 -7.81 -4.09 25.47
CA MET A 115 -7.65 -2.72 25.02
C MET A 115 -8.30 -2.53 23.65
N LYS A 116 -9.41 -1.77 23.60
CA LYS A 116 -10.21 -1.55 22.38
C LYS A 116 -9.95 -0.20 21.71
N ARG A 117 -9.50 0.82 22.46
CA ARG A 117 -9.22 2.17 21.95
C ARG A 117 -7.92 2.73 22.53
N ILE A 118 -7.19 3.49 21.72
CA ILE A 118 -6.06 4.31 22.17
C ILE A 118 -6.05 5.68 21.48
N SER A 119 -5.80 6.73 22.24
CA SER A 119 -5.50 8.07 21.74
C SER A 119 -4.00 8.35 21.79
N LEU A 120 -3.41 8.74 20.66
CA LEU A 120 -1.98 9.03 20.50
C LEU A 120 -1.74 10.54 20.22
N PRO A 121 -0.69 11.15 20.77
CA PRO A 121 -0.46 12.58 20.65
C PRO A 121 0.27 12.94 19.35
N GLY A 122 0.06 14.17 18.86
CA GLY A 122 0.80 14.73 17.72
C GLY A 122 2.32 14.86 17.95
N THR A 123 2.79 14.72 19.20
CA THR A 123 4.21 14.69 19.57
C THR A 123 4.89 13.34 19.33
N LEU A 124 4.15 12.26 19.09
CA LEU A 124 4.71 10.93 18.89
C LEU A 124 5.56 10.83 17.60
N ARG A 125 6.69 10.12 17.67
CA ARG A 125 7.68 9.93 16.59
C ARG A 125 8.00 8.46 16.34
N SER A 126 7.95 7.60 17.35
CA SER A 126 8.23 6.16 17.25
C SER A 126 7.14 5.28 17.89
N ILE A 127 6.98 4.09 17.33
CA ILE A 127 6.30 2.93 17.94
C ILE A 127 7.29 1.76 17.91
N GLY A 128 7.61 1.20 19.07
CA GLY A 128 8.65 0.18 19.26
C GLY A 128 8.22 -1.25 18.90
N VAL A 129 9.14 -2.19 19.09
CA VAL A 129 8.97 -3.61 18.77
C VAL A 129 7.82 -4.19 19.60
N ARG A 130 6.83 -4.78 18.92
CA ARG A 130 5.65 -5.41 19.55
C ARG A 130 4.84 -4.47 20.48
N ALA A 131 4.96 -3.15 20.35
CA ALA A 131 4.36 -2.17 21.26
C ALA A 131 2.83 -2.33 21.45
N PHE A 132 2.11 -2.81 20.42
CA PHE A 132 0.68 -3.12 20.41
C PHE A 132 0.39 -4.55 19.91
N GLY A 133 1.34 -5.48 20.06
CA GLY A 133 1.13 -6.87 19.65
C GLY A 133 0.10 -7.59 20.53
N ASP A 134 -0.76 -8.42 19.93
CA ASP A 134 -1.83 -9.17 20.61
C ASP A 134 -2.77 -8.26 21.44
N THR A 135 -3.32 -7.25 20.76
CA THR A 135 -4.24 -6.24 21.32
C THR A 135 -5.59 -6.25 20.63
N ALA A 136 -6.66 -5.86 21.33
CA ALA A 136 -8.03 -5.79 20.79
C ALA A 136 -8.39 -4.45 20.11
N ILE A 137 -7.41 -3.59 19.78
CA ILE A 137 -7.69 -2.32 19.12
C ILE A 137 -8.21 -2.58 17.70
N THR A 138 -9.39 -2.05 17.39
CA THR A 138 -10.03 -2.22 16.06
C THR A 138 -9.74 -1.06 15.13
N ARG A 139 -9.38 0.11 15.68
CA ARG A 139 -9.03 1.34 14.97
C ARG A 139 -7.93 2.06 15.74
N ILE A 140 -7.02 2.72 15.02
CA ILE A 140 -6.01 3.61 15.60
C ILE A 140 -5.77 4.79 14.64
N LYS A 141 -5.67 6.01 15.17
CA LYS A 141 -5.17 7.16 14.41
C LYS A 141 -3.68 7.30 14.65
N LEU A 142 -2.87 6.90 13.68
CA LEU A 142 -1.43 7.19 13.70
C LEU A 142 -1.20 8.70 13.49
N PRO A 143 -0.38 9.38 14.33
CA PRO A 143 -0.22 10.83 14.26
C PRO A 143 0.70 11.27 13.12
N ASP A 144 0.40 12.43 12.51
CA ASP A 144 1.12 12.97 11.34
C ASP A 144 2.61 13.27 11.56
N GLY A 145 3.11 13.20 12.80
CA GLY A 145 4.53 13.32 13.13
C GLY A 145 5.32 12.01 13.15
N LEU A 146 4.65 10.85 13.10
CA LEU A 146 5.25 9.51 13.24
C LEU A 146 6.32 9.24 12.16
N LYS A 147 7.43 8.58 12.54
CA LYS A 147 8.60 8.32 11.69
C LYS A 147 8.91 6.84 11.51
N SER A 148 8.78 6.06 12.59
CA SER A 148 9.09 4.64 12.62
C SER A 148 8.00 3.79 13.28
N ILE A 149 7.85 2.56 12.77
CA ILE A 149 7.02 1.49 13.34
C ILE A 149 7.89 0.23 13.39
N GLY A 150 8.19 -0.24 14.60
CA GLY A 150 9.12 -1.34 14.86
C GLY A 150 8.54 -2.73 14.53
N ALA A 151 9.41 -3.75 14.64
CA ALA A 151 9.06 -5.11 14.26
C ALA A 151 7.90 -5.64 15.11
N TYR A 152 7.00 -6.42 14.53
CA TYR A 152 5.81 -6.95 15.19
C TYR A 152 4.88 -5.91 15.87
N ALA A 153 5.03 -4.59 15.60
CA ALA A 153 4.40 -3.53 16.39
C ALA A 153 2.89 -3.71 16.64
N PHE A 154 2.14 -4.21 15.66
CA PHE A 154 0.71 -4.52 15.73
C PHE A 154 0.41 -5.99 15.42
N TYR A 155 1.39 -6.89 15.58
CA TYR A 155 1.25 -8.33 15.33
C TYR A 155 0.04 -8.92 16.05
N GLN A 156 -0.79 -9.70 15.36
CA GLN A 156 -2.06 -10.25 15.88
C GLN A 156 -3.09 -9.23 16.40
N SER A 157 -2.93 -7.93 16.13
CA SER A 157 -3.92 -6.93 16.55
C SER A 157 -5.26 -7.08 15.80
N LYS A 158 -6.33 -6.47 16.30
CA LYS A 158 -7.69 -6.61 15.73
C LYS A 158 -8.09 -5.45 14.81
N LEU A 159 -7.12 -4.70 14.31
CA LEU A 159 -7.29 -3.55 13.41
C LEU A 159 -8.15 -3.90 12.19
N MET A 160 -9.07 -3.01 11.82
CA MET A 160 -9.96 -3.17 10.66
C MET A 160 -9.48 -2.38 9.43
N SER A 161 -8.83 -1.25 9.66
CA SER A 161 -8.23 -0.41 8.62
C SER A 161 -7.00 0.33 9.16
N LEU A 162 -6.09 0.71 8.26
CA LEU A 162 -4.87 1.42 8.61
C LEU A 162 -4.45 2.42 7.52
N ASP A 163 -4.36 3.70 7.89
CA ASP A 163 -3.68 4.73 7.10
C ASP A 163 -2.32 5.06 7.73
N VAL A 164 -1.23 4.77 7.04
CA VAL A 164 0.13 5.09 7.50
C VAL A 164 0.49 6.54 7.12
N PRO A 165 0.88 7.41 8.07
CA PRO A 165 1.18 8.82 7.78
C PRO A 165 2.37 9.00 6.83
N LYS A 166 2.28 10.00 5.95
CA LYS A 166 3.31 10.33 4.91
C LYS A 166 4.69 10.67 5.48
N THR A 167 4.80 10.84 6.79
CA THR A 167 6.01 11.11 7.55
C THR A 167 6.74 9.85 8.01
N VAL A 168 6.08 8.67 7.98
CA VAL A 168 6.70 7.38 8.28
C VAL A 168 7.63 7.00 7.14
N THR A 169 8.91 6.80 7.46
CA THR A 169 9.96 6.41 6.51
C THR A 169 10.49 5.01 6.76
N LYS A 170 10.35 4.49 7.98
CA LYS A 170 10.76 3.13 8.39
C LYS A 170 9.56 2.34 8.92
N ILE A 171 9.38 1.14 8.41
CA ILE A 171 8.55 0.09 9.00
C ILE A 171 9.40 -1.18 8.98
N ASP A 172 9.40 -1.93 10.08
CA ASP A 172 10.16 -3.17 10.23
C ASP A 172 9.28 -4.43 10.06
N GLU A 173 9.91 -5.60 10.07
CA GLU A 173 9.31 -6.89 9.76
C GLU A 173 8.12 -7.29 10.65
N TYR A 174 7.17 -8.03 10.07
CA TYR A 174 5.93 -8.52 10.72
C TYR A 174 5.04 -7.43 11.37
N ALA A 175 5.28 -6.14 11.11
CA ALA A 175 4.69 -5.05 11.89
C ALA A 175 3.15 -5.03 11.94
N PHE A 176 2.45 -5.62 10.97
CA PHE A 176 0.98 -5.78 10.98
C PHE A 176 0.52 -7.23 10.75
N SER A 177 1.42 -8.21 10.82
CA SER A 177 1.13 -9.61 10.51
C SER A 177 0.09 -10.25 11.45
N TYR A 178 -0.73 -11.16 10.93
CA TYR A 178 -1.88 -11.80 11.60
C TYR A 178 -2.96 -10.82 12.10
N CYS A 179 -3.07 -9.63 11.50
CA CYS A 179 -4.20 -8.73 11.71
C CYS A 179 -5.44 -9.27 10.99
N ASN A 180 -6.00 -10.37 11.50
CA ASN A 180 -7.11 -11.15 10.90
C ASN A 180 -8.43 -10.39 10.69
N ASN A 181 -8.51 -9.10 11.07
CA ASN A 181 -9.63 -8.20 10.81
C ASN A 181 -9.35 -7.11 9.78
N LEU A 182 -8.09 -6.94 9.34
CA LEU A 182 -7.64 -5.82 8.54
C LEU A 182 -8.14 -5.95 7.10
N GLU A 183 -9.09 -5.10 6.69
CA GLU A 183 -9.70 -5.18 5.36
C GLU A 183 -8.99 -4.28 4.34
N SER A 184 -8.40 -3.18 4.79
CA SER A 184 -7.72 -2.23 3.90
C SER A 184 -6.58 -1.44 4.56
N VAL A 185 -5.55 -1.18 3.76
CA VAL A 185 -4.35 -0.43 4.17
C VAL A 185 -3.93 0.61 3.13
N SER A 186 -3.43 1.75 3.59
CA SER A 186 -2.77 2.78 2.79
C SER A 186 -1.32 2.96 3.22
N ILE A 187 -0.37 2.65 2.33
CA ILE A 187 1.07 2.83 2.55
C ILE A 187 1.59 4.01 1.71
N PRO A 188 2.18 5.04 2.34
CA PRO A 188 2.68 6.23 1.65
C PRO A 188 4.01 5.95 0.93
N GLY A 189 4.28 6.72 -0.13
CA GLY A 189 5.54 6.62 -0.91
C GLY A 189 6.79 7.13 -0.18
N SER A 190 6.69 7.50 1.10
CA SER A 190 7.82 7.72 2.01
C SER A 190 8.45 6.38 2.42
N VAL A 191 7.64 5.34 2.63
CA VAL A 191 8.08 3.95 2.84
C VAL A 191 8.58 3.40 1.49
N LYS A 192 9.88 3.10 1.41
CA LYS A 192 10.54 2.66 0.16
C LYS A 192 10.53 1.15 -0.04
N ILE A 193 10.48 0.41 1.06
CA ILE A 193 10.55 -1.03 1.15
C ILE A 193 9.38 -1.47 2.01
N LEU A 194 8.60 -2.45 1.55
CA LEU A 194 7.70 -3.19 2.44
C LEU A 194 8.51 -4.37 3.01
N PRO A 195 8.83 -4.39 4.32
CA PRO A 195 9.71 -5.39 4.93
C PRO A 195 9.10 -6.80 4.91
N GLU A 196 9.87 -7.75 5.41
CA GLU A 196 9.47 -9.15 5.52
C GLU A 196 8.16 -9.33 6.26
N SER A 197 7.28 -10.16 5.69
CA SER A 197 6.02 -10.60 6.29
C SER A 197 5.12 -9.49 6.84
N LEU A 198 5.24 -8.26 6.31
CA LEU A 198 4.57 -7.05 6.80
C LEU A 198 3.08 -7.24 7.13
N PHE A 199 2.36 -7.94 6.25
CA PHE A 199 0.93 -8.31 6.35
C PHE A 199 0.73 -9.83 6.22
N GLU A 200 1.72 -10.65 6.63
CA GLU A 200 1.57 -12.09 6.53
C GLU A 200 0.38 -12.59 7.36
N ALA A 201 -0.44 -13.46 6.77
CA ALA A 201 -1.67 -14.03 7.32
C ALA A 201 -2.86 -13.05 7.50
N ASP A 202 -2.83 -11.86 6.90
CA ASP A 202 -3.97 -10.93 6.91
C ASP A 202 -5.09 -11.39 5.94
N MET A 203 -5.77 -12.48 6.29
CA MET A 203 -6.72 -13.19 5.43
C MET A 203 -7.97 -12.37 5.04
N LYS A 204 -8.24 -11.22 5.68
CA LYS A 204 -9.31 -10.29 5.28
C LYS A 204 -8.83 -9.10 4.44
N LEU A 205 -7.52 -8.95 4.18
CA LEU A 205 -6.93 -7.78 3.51
C LEU A 205 -7.24 -7.74 2.02
N LYS A 206 -8.44 -7.25 1.68
CA LYS A 206 -8.98 -7.20 0.32
C LYS A 206 -8.32 -6.14 -0.56
N LYS A 207 -7.84 -5.03 0.04
CA LYS A 207 -7.36 -3.82 -0.67
C LYS A 207 -6.13 -3.19 0.00
N VAL A 208 -5.03 -3.08 -0.75
CA VAL A 208 -3.83 -2.31 -0.36
C VAL A 208 -3.59 -1.19 -1.35
N THR A 209 -3.36 0.03 -0.83
CA THR A 209 -3.01 1.21 -1.63
C THR A 209 -1.52 1.51 -1.43
N LEU A 210 -0.74 1.43 -2.51
CA LEU A 210 0.71 1.68 -2.48
C LEU A 210 1.07 3.02 -3.11
N GLY A 211 1.72 3.90 -2.33
CA GLY A 211 2.19 5.19 -2.79
C GLY A 211 3.34 5.07 -3.80
N GLN A 212 3.45 6.05 -4.71
CA GLN A 212 4.34 6.01 -5.88
C GLN A 212 5.86 6.00 -5.58
N GLY A 213 6.26 5.94 -4.31
CA GLY A 213 7.65 5.80 -3.88
C GLY A 213 8.03 4.42 -3.31
N VAL A 214 7.10 3.46 -3.23
CA VAL A 214 7.39 2.08 -2.84
C VAL A 214 8.16 1.40 -3.99
N SER A 215 9.42 1.04 -3.76
CA SER A 215 10.32 0.48 -4.78
C SER A 215 10.61 -1.02 -4.64
N ARG A 216 10.43 -1.58 -3.44
CA ARG A 216 10.68 -2.99 -3.15
C ARG A 216 9.63 -3.56 -2.21
N ILE A 217 9.29 -4.83 -2.44
CA ILE A 217 8.41 -5.64 -1.59
C ILE A 217 9.22 -6.88 -1.23
N GLU A 218 9.44 -7.12 0.06
CA GLU A 218 10.33 -8.19 0.53
C GLU A 218 9.65 -9.57 0.60
N ARG A 219 10.38 -10.55 1.14
CA ARG A 219 9.93 -11.92 1.38
C ARG A 219 8.61 -11.95 2.16
N ALA A 220 7.67 -12.77 1.70
CA ALA A 220 6.38 -13.04 2.34
C ALA A 220 5.49 -11.82 2.72
N ALA A 221 5.79 -10.60 2.23
CA ALA A 221 5.18 -9.35 2.71
C ALA A 221 3.64 -9.29 2.67
N PHE A 222 2.99 -10.06 1.80
CA PHE A 222 1.54 -10.28 1.73
C PHE A 222 1.19 -11.79 1.64
N ARG A 223 2.00 -12.67 2.23
CA ARG A 223 1.71 -14.12 2.25
C ARG A 223 0.41 -14.39 3.00
N HIS A 224 -0.41 -15.34 2.51
CA HIS A 224 -1.74 -15.68 3.07
C HIS A 224 -2.75 -14.50 3.14
N CYS A 225 -2.54 -13.42 2.38
CA CYS A 225 -3.46 -12.27 2.37
C CYS A 225 -4.77 -12.52 1.61
N GLY A 226 -5.86 -11.89 2.07
CA GLY A 226 -7.18 -11.86 1.39
C GLY A 226 -7.27 -11.01 0.12
N LEU A 227 -6.14 -10.71 -0.53
CA LEU A 227 -6.04 -9.73 -1.62
C LEU A 227 -6.78 -10.20 -2.87
N THR A 228 -7.73 -9.40 -3.36
CA THR A 228 -8.47 -9.70 -4.60
C THR A 228 -7.69 -9.33 -5.88
N GLY A 229 -6.83 -8.32 -5.78
CA GLY A 229 -5.97 -7.81 -6.85
C GLY A 229 -4.95 -6.81 -6.30
N VAL A 230 -3.83 -6.63 -7.02
CA VAL A 230 -2.74 -5.74 -6.59
C VAL A 230 -2.39 -4.74 -7.71
N SER A 231 -2.29 -3.47 -7.34
CA SER A 231 -1.90 -2.37 -8.23
C SER A 231 -0.56 -1.79 -7.76
N PHE A 232 0.53 -2.26 -8.35
CA PHE A 232 1.88 -1.78 -8.04
C PHE A 232 2.12 -0.38 -8.62
N PRO A 233 2.88 0.50 -7.93
CA PRO A 233 3.38 1.73 -8.50
C PRO A 233 4.55 1.47 -9.48
N ASP A 234 4.80 2.43 -10.39
CA ASP A 234 5.84 2.34 -11.44
C ASP A 234 7.30 2.40 -10.90
N SER A 235 7.44 2.52 -9.59
CA SER A 235 8.69 2.46 -8.83
C SER A 235 9.10 1.05 -8.42
N VAL A 236 8.18 0.07 -8.38
CA VAL A 236 8.54 -1.30 -7.97
C VAL A 236 9.44 -1.98 -8.99
N THR A 237 10.63 -2.38 -8.54
CA THR A 237 11.63 -3.12 -9.32
C THR A 237 11.88 -4.54 -8.80
N VAL A 238 11.55 -4.80 -7.53
CA VAL A 238 11.78 -6.08 -6.85
C VAL A 238 10.51 -6.53 -6.10
N ILE A 239 10.15 -7.80 -6.28
CA ILE A 239 9.15 -8.52 -5.49
C ILE A 239 9.82 -9.78 -4.95
N GLY A 240 9.94 -9.89 -3.63
CA GLY A 240 10.69 -10.91 -2.92
C GLY A 240 10.01 -12.29 -2.89
N GLU A 241 10.75 -13.26 -2.36
CA GLU A 241 10.32 -14.66 -2.26
C GLU A 241 8.97 -14.82 -1.56
N GLY A 242 8.04 -15.56 -2.18
CA GLY A 242 6.73 -15.84 -1.61
C GLY A 242 5.87 -14.62 -1.30
N ALA A 243 6.19 -13.41 -1.80
CA ALA A 243 5.60 -12.15 -1.35
C ALA A 243 4.08 -12.04 -1.48
N PHE A 244 3.44 -12.79 -2.39
CA PHE A 244 1.98 -12.91 -2.51
C PHE A 244 1.53 -14.38 -2.45
N SER A 245 2.36 -15.29 -1.92
CA SER A 245 2.06 -16.71 -1.88
C SER A 245 0.87 -17.02 -0.99
N PHE A 246 0.11 -18.05 -1.35
CA PHE A 246 -1.10 -18.50 -0.67
C PHE A 246 -2.23 -17.45 -0.57
N CYS A 247 -2.21 -16.36 -1.33
CA CYS A 247 -3.37 -15.45 -1.43
C CYS A 247 -4.54 -16.16 -2.16
N PRO A 248 -5.62 -16.58 -1.47
CA PRO A 248 -6.61 -17.48 -2.08
C PRO A 248 -7.57 -16.75 -3.02
N ASP A 249 -7.77 -15.45 -2.83
CA ASP A 249 -8.69 -14.61 -3.60
C ASP A 249 -8.04 -13.77 -4.70
N LEU A 250 -6.73 -13.90 -4.89
CA LEU A 250 -5.96 -13.08 -5.82
C LEU A 250 -6.27 -13.46 -7.27
N ARG A 251 -7.17 -12.71 -7.91
CA ARG A 251 -7.69 -12.98 -9.26
C ARG A 251 -6.89 -12.30 -10.37
N LYS A 252 -6.36 -11.09 -10.11
CA LYS A 252 -5.73 -10.25 -11.12
C LYS A 252 -4.50 -9.51 -10.60
N VAL A 253 -3.38 -9.71 -11.29
CA VAL A 253 -2.08 -9.07 -11.00
C VAL A 253 -1.60 -8.39 -12.29
N SER A 254 -1.28 -7.10 -12.20
CA SER A 254 -0.60 -6.36 -13.26
C SER A 254 0.84 -6.10 -12.81
N LEU A 255 1.78 -6.95 -13.24
CA LEU A 255 3.18 -6.88 -12.79
C LEU A 255 3.80 -5.49 -13.02
N PRO A 256 4.74 -5.00 -12.19
CA PRO A 256 5.38 -3.69 -12.38
C PRO A 256 6.15 -3.56 -13.70
N LYS A 257 6.14 -2.37 -14.31
CA LYS A 257 6.83 -2.12 -15.59
C LYS A 257 8.34 -2.39 -15.55
N LYS A 258 8.97 -2.16 -14.40
CA LYS A 258 10.42 -2.24 -14.17
C LYS A 258 10.85 -3.50 -13.42
N LEU A 259 9.95 -4.46 -13.22
CA LEU A 259 10.28 -5.73 -12.56
C LEU A 259 11.33 -6.48 -13.39
N THR A 260 12.49 -6.77 -12.81
CA THR A 260 13.58 -7.49 -13.50
C THR A 260 13.57 -9.00 -13.23
N GLU A 261 12.98 -9.43 -12.12
CA GLU A 261 12.90 -10.82 -11.71
C GLU A 261 11.56 -11.09 -11.01
N ILE A 262 11.00 -12.29 -11.22
CA ILE A 262 9.94 -12.85 -10.39
C ILE A 262 10.62 -13.87 -9.48
N GLY A 263 10.67 -13.58 -8.17
CA GLY A 263 11.32 -14.40 -7.15
C GLY A 263 10.71 -15.80 -6.95
N ASN A 264 11.35 -16.61 -6.11
CA ASN A 264 10.87 -17.95 -5.76
C ASN A 264 9.42 -17.86 -5.24
N GLY A 265 8.53 -18.74 -5.71
CA GLY A 265 7.20 -18.91 -5.12
C GLY A 265 6.27 -17.67 -5.06
N VAL A 266 6.56 -16.54 -5.73
CA VAL A 266 5.90 -15.23 -5.49
C VAL A 266 4.37 -15.30 -5.50
N PHE A 267 3.78 -16.04 -6.45
CA PHE A 267 2.34 -16.25 -6.57
C PHE A 267 1.95 -17.74 -6.38
N SER A 268 2.81 -18.51 -5.70
CA SER A 268 2.53 -19.92 -5.38
C SER A 268 1.22 -20.04 -4.60
N ASN A 269 0.38 -21.01 -4.94
CA ASN A 269 -0.93 -21.26 -4.33
C ASN A 269 -1.94 -20.10 -4.48
N CYS A 270 -1.73 -19.13 -5.38
CA CYS A 270 -2.76 -18.18 -5.80
C CYS A 270 -3.80 -18.86 -6.71
N ARG A 271 -4.61 -19.76 -6.13
CA ARG A 271 -5.49 -20.69 -6.88
C ARG A 271 -6.50 -20.00 -7.81
N LYS A 272 -6.96 -18.79 -7.47
CA LYS A 272 -7.92 -18.00 -8.29
C LYS A 272 -7.25 -17.07 -9.31
N LEU A 273 -5.91 -17.09 -9.45
CA LEU A 273 -5.16 -16.18 -10.32
C LEU A 273 -5.42 -16.47 -11.80
N GLY A 274 -5.94 -15.46 -12.52
CA GLY A 274 -6.17 -15.54 -13.96
C GLY A 274 -4.90 -15.40 -14.79
N ASN A 275 -5.07 -15.36 -16.11
CA ASN A 275 -3.97 -15.31 -17.09
C ASN A 275 -3.02 -14.12 -16.84
N ILE A 276 -1.72 -14.41 -16.76
CA ILE A 276 -0.66 -13.42 -16.54
C ILE A 276 0.08 -13.11 -17.85
N THR A 277 0.55 -11.86 -17.97
CA THR A 277 1.58 -11.50 -18.96
C THR A 277 2.80 -10.97 -18.22
N VAL A 278 3.94 -11.62 -18.45
CA VAL A 278 5.25 -11.25 -17.92
C VAL A 278 5.90 -10.25 -18.88
N PRO A 279 6.28 -9.05 -18.40
CA PRO A 279 6.75 -7.97 -19.27
C PRO A 279 8.15 -8.22 -19.82
N ALA A 280 8.49 -7.49 -20.88
CA ALA A 280 9.80 -7.56 -21.54
C ALA A 280 10.99 -7.12 -20.64
N SER A 281 10.73 -6.52 -19.48
CA SER A 281 11.73 -6.17 -18.46
C SER A 281 12.19 -7.36 -17.60
N VAL A 282 11.38 -8.41 -17.47
CA VAL A 282 11.71 -9.57 -16.63
C VAL A 282 12.76 -10.44 -17.34
N LYS A 283 13.94 -10.50 -16.73
CA LYS A 283 15.08 -11.33 -17.15
C LYS A 283 14.99 -12.76 -16.61
N LYS A 284 14.34 -12.97 -15.46
CA LYS A 284 14.29 -14.27 -14.77
C LYS A 284 12.95 -14.52 -14.08
N ILE A 285 12.46 -15.75 -14.18
CA ILE A 285 11.34 -16.29 -13.40
C ILE A 285 11.88 -17.48 -12.62
N ARG A 286 11.88 -17.36 -11.30
CA ARG A 286 12.44 -18.33 -10.38
C ARG A 286 11.51 -19.53 -10.14
N SER A 287 12.05 -20.53 -9.46
CA SER A 287 11.39 -21.79 -9.15
C SER A 287 10.07 -21.58 -8.40
N HIS A 288 9.06 -22.38 -8.75
CA HIS A 288 7.69 -22.35 -8.20
C HIS A 288 6.94 -20.99 -8.27
N ALA A 289 7.40 -19.99 -9.02
CA ALA A 289 6.85 -18.63 -9.02
C ALA A 289 5.33 -18.52 -9.27
N PHE A 290 4.76 -19.40 -10.08
CA PHE A 290 3.32 -19.54 -10.37
C PHE A 290 2.82 -20.99 -10.13
N TYR A 291 3.38 -21.65 -9.12
CA TYR A 291 3.00 -23.02 -8.75
C TYR A 291 1.60 -23.04 -8.12
N ASP A 292 0.78 -24.06 -8.43
CA ASP A 292 -0.60 -24.22 -7.95
C ASP A 292 -1.54 -23.03 -8.25
N CYS A 293 -1.25 -22.23 -9.29
CA CYS A 293 -2.15 -21.22 -9.84
C CYS A 293 -3.28 -21.84 -10.68
N LEU A 294 -4.14 -22.66 -10.05
CA LEU A 294 -5.09 -23.56 -10.72
C LEU A 294 -6.04 -22.90 -11.74
N ALA A 295 -6.48 -21.66 -11.51
CA ALA A 295 -7.34 -20.92 -12.45
C ALA A 295 -6.61 -20.34 -13.68
N MET A 296 -5.27 -20.34 -13.70
CA MET A 296 -4.50 -19.78 -14.80
C MET A 296 -4.50 -20.74 -15.98
N LYS A 297 -5.08 -20.34 -17.11
CA LYS A 297 -5.13 -21.16 -18.34
C LYS A 297 -4.00 -20.82 -19.32
N LYS A 298 -3.49 -19.59 -19.28
CA LYS A 298 -2.42 -19.08 -20.15
C LYS A 298 -1.50 -18.13 -19.39
N ILE A 299 -0.19 -18.27 -19.60
CA ILE A 299 0.79 -17.21 -19.34
C ILE A 299 1.39 -16.72 -20.67
N THR A 300 1.76 -15.44 -20.74
CA THR A 300 2.45 -14.85 -21.91
C THR A 300 3.79 -14.27 -21.46
N ILE A 301 4.89 -14.69 -22.07
CA ILE A 301 6.26 -14.24 -21.77
C ILE A 301 6.78 -13.41 -22.95
N LEU A 302 7.06 -12.13 -22.73
CA LEU A 302 7.35 -11.19 -23.82
C LEU A 302 8.84 -11.02 -24.12
N ASN A 303 9.70 -11.09 -23.10
CA ASN A 303 11.15 -11.15 -23.33
C ASN A 303 11.52 -12.57 -23.79
N SER A 304 12.02 -12.69 -25.02
CA SER A 304 12.39 -13.99 -25.60
C SER A 304 13.63 -14.63 -24.97
N LYS A 305 14.34 -13.91 -24.09
CA LYS A 305 15.52 -14.35 -23.33
C LYS A 305 15.25 -14.52 -21.83
N THR A 306 13.99 -14.48 -21.35
CA THR A 306 13.69 -14.68 -19.92
C THR A 306 14.10 -16.09 -19.48
N VAL A 307 15.01 -16.20 -18.51
CA VAL A 307 15.35 -17.49 -17.89
C VAL A 307 14.17 -17.97 -17.06
N ILE A 308 13.76 -19.23 -17.22
CA ILE A 308 12.64 -19.85 -16.49
C ILE A 308 13.17 -21.09 -15.77
N GLU A 309 13.14 -21.07 -14.44
CA GLU A 309 13.66 -22.16 -13.59
C GLU A 309 12.67 -23.34 -13.45
N LYS A 310 13.09 -24.39 -12.73
CA LYS A 310 12.31 -25.61 -12.47
C LYS A 310 10.94 -25.26 -11.87
N GLU A 311 9.89 -25.83 -12.46
CA GLU A 311 8.50 -25.78 -11.94
C GLU A 311 7.93 -24.36 -11.72
N ALA A 312 8.57 -23.34 -12.30
CA ALA A 312 8.19 -21.93 -12.19
C ALA A 312 6.77 -21.63 -12.69
N ILE A 313 6.29 -22.40 -13.68
CA ILE A 313 5.06 -22.15 -14.46
C ILE A 313 4.38 -23.48 -14.81
N GLY A 314 3.07 -23.60 -14.56
CA GLY A 314 2.21 -24.66 -15.10
C GLY A 314 2.08 -25.92 -14.24
N TYR A 315 2.66 -25.92 -13.04
CA TYR A 315 2.69 -27.06 -12.12
C TYR A 315 1.73 -26.88 -10.93
N ASN A 316 1.35 -27.98 -10.29
CA ASN A 316 0.53 -28.04 -9.08
C ASN A 316 0.94 -29.25 -8.21
N PHE A 317 0.47 -29.30 -6.95
CA PHE A 317 0.76 -30.44 -6.07
C PHE A 317 0.04 -31.72 -6.52
N ASN A 318 -1.25 -31.63 -6.86
CA ASN A 318 -2.12 -32.81 -6.94
C ASN A 318 -2.06 -33.59 -8.27
N SER A 319 -1.59 -32.99 -9.36
CA SER A 319 -1.49 -33.69 -10.66
C SER A 319 -0.20 -33.38 -11.44
N GLY A 320 0.80 -32.80 -10.76
CA GLY A 320 2.10 -32.42 -11.31
C GLY A 320 2.01 -31.28 -12.32
N LYS A 321 1.42 -31.52 -13.49
CA LYS A 321 1.34 -30.59 -14.63
C LYS A 321 -0.11 -30.36 -15.05
N ASN A 322 -0.52 -29.10 -15.19
CA ASN A 322 -1.79 -28.78 -15.83
C ASN A 322 -1.70 -29.03 -17.35
N LYS A 323 -2.23 -30.18 -17.81
CA LYS A 323 -2.23 -30.62 -19.22
C LYS A 323 -2.88 -29.62 -20.19
N THR A 324 -3.78 -28.75 -19.71
CA THR A 324 -4.46 -27.73 -20.55
C THR A 324 -3.71 -26.40 -20.65
N PHE A 325 -2.64 -26.23 -19.86
CA PHE A 325 -1.95 -24.95 -19.69
C PHE A 325 -1.20 -24.50 -20.95
N VAL A 326 -1.31 -23.21 -21.26
CA VAL A 326 -0.72 -22.60 -22.45
C VAL A 326 0.39 -21.64 -22.09
N ILE A 327 1.58 -21.86 -22.65
CA ILE A 327 2.70 -20.91 -22.57
C ILE A 327 2.77 -20.17 -23.91
N ALA A 328 2.63 -18.85 -23.88
CA ALA A 328 2.77 -18.01 -25.07
C ALA A 328 4.04 -17.17 -25.04
N GLY A 329 4.63 -16.94 -26.21
CA GLY A 329 5.82 -16.11 -26.37
C GLY A 329 6.29 -16.08 -27.83
N LYS A 330 7.42 -15.43 -28.10
CA LYS A 330 8.01 -15.39 -29.46
C LYS A 330 8.53 -16.77 -29.89
N LYS A 331 8.39 -17.16 -31.17
CA LYS A 331 9.10 -18.32 -31.76
C LYS A 331 10.61 -18.21 -31.49
N GLY A 332 11.25 -19.30 -31.07
CA GLY A 332 12.66 -19.35 -30.69
C GLY A 332 12.98 -18.73 -29.32
N SER A 333 11.98 -18.45 -28.48
CA SER A 333 12.20 -17.97 -27.12
C SER A 333 12.52 -19.07 -26.12
N THR A 334 13.14 -18.69 -25.00
CA THR A 334 13.26 -19.52 -23.79
C THR A 334 11.91 -20.06 -23.31
N ALA A 335 10.81 -19.32 -23.48
CA ALA A 335 9.46 -19.77 -23.17
C ALA A 335 9.00 -20.92 -24.08
N GLN A 336 9.39 -20.94 -25.36
CA GLN A 336 9.18 -22.09 -26.24
C GLN A 336 10.01 -23.30 -25.81
N THR A 337 11.28 -23.08 -25.44
CA THR A 337 12.18 -24.14 -24.94
C THR A 337 11.64 -24.77 -23.65
N TYR A 338 11.21 -23.96 -22.68
CA TYR A 338 10.60 -24.43 -21.44
C TYR A 338 9.27 -25.17 -21.71
N ALA A 339 8.44 -24.68 -22.63
CA ALA A 339 7.20 -25.36 -23.02
C ALA A 339 7.48 -26.74 -23.63
N LYS A 340 8.39 -26.83 -24.62
CA LYS A 340 8.79 -28.09 -25.24
C LYS A 340 9.41 -29.06 -24.22
N LYS A 341 10.36 -28.62 -23.40
CA LYS A 341 11.05 -29.45 -22.40
C LYS A 341 10.08 -30.08 -21.39
N ASN A 342 9.04 -29.35 -21.00
CA ASN A 342 8.12 -29.79 -19.95
C ASN A 342 6.80 -30.37 -20.47
N GLY A 343 6.54 -30.33 -21.78
CA GLY A 343 5.32 -30.88 -22.40
C GLY A 343 4.09 -29.95 -22.32
N PHE A 344 4.29 -28.63 -22.21
CA PHE A 344 3.19 -27.66 -22.24
C PHE A 344 2.88 -27.21 -23.67
N ARG A 345 1.61 -26.86 -23.95
CA ARG A 345 1.22 -26.32 -25.25
C ARG A 345 1.83 -24.92 -25.44
N PHE A 346 2.71 -24.78 -26.42
CA PHE A 346 3.24 -23.49 -26.81
C PHE A 346 2.33 -22.76 -27.80
N LEU A 347 2.15 -21.45 -27.61
CA LEU A 347 1.48 -20.56 -28.56
C LEU A 347 2.46 -19.48 -29.04
N ASN A 348 2.85 -19.54 -30.31
CA ASN A 348 3.68 -18.51 -30.92
C ASN A 348 2.90 -17.18 -30.99
N ASN A 349 3.34 -16.19 -30.23
CA ASN A 349 2.73 -14.87 -30.21
C ASN A 349 3.31 -14.00 -31.35
N THR A 350 2.81 -14.22 -32.57
CA THR A 350 3.11 -13.39 -33.76
C THR A 350 2.44 -12.02 -33.70
N ALA A 351 1.31 -11.91 -33.00
CA ALA A 351 0.60 -10.66 -32.80
C ALA A 351 1.40 -9.72 -31.88
N ALA A 352 1.97 -8.66 -32.46
CA ALA A 352 2.50 -7.54 -31.70
C ALA A 352 1.44 -7.01 -30.73
N VAL A 353 1.80 -6.84 -29.46
CA VAL A 353 0.89 -6.41 -28.40
C VAL A 353 0.51 -4.95 -28.67
N ARG A 354 -0.71 -4.72 -29.15
CA ARG A 354 -1.23 -3.38 -29.46
C ARG A 354 -1.63 -2.61 -28.20
N THR A 355 -1.53 -1.28 -28.26
CA THR A 355 -2.01 -0.37 -27.21
C THR A 355 -3.53 -0.27 -27.28
N ALA A 356 -4.24 -0.86 -26.33
CA ALA A 356 -5.70 -0.78 -26.24
C ALA A 356 -6.18 0.58 -25.71
N LYS A 357 -5.44 1.15 -24.73
CA LYS A 357 -5.69 2.46 -24.11
C LYS A 357 -4.36 3.13 -23.72
N MET A 358 -4.37 4.45 -23.55
CA MET A 358 -3.26 5.21 -22.95
C MET A 358 -3.71 5.95 -21.68
N THR A 359 -2.79 6.22 -20.78
CA THR A 359 -2.95 7.02 -19.56
C THR A 359 -1.69 7.87 -19.30
N GLY A 360 -1.65 8.64 -18.19
CA GLY A 360 -0.46 9.40 -17.75
C GLY A 360 -0.20 10.72 -18.48
N VAL A 361 -0.98 11.06 -19.51
CA VAL A 361 -0.94 12.36 -20.20
C VAL A 361 -1.96 13.31 -19.54
N PRO A 362 -1.55 14.44 -18.94
CA PRO A 362 -2.49 15.40 -18.36
C PRO A 362 -3.15 16.24 -19.46
N LYS A 363 -4.44 16.61 -19.30
CA LYS A 363 -5.16 17.44 -20.28
C LYS A 363 -4.50 18.80 -20.53
N THR A 364 -3.96 19.42 -19.48
CA THR A 364 -3.29 20.72 -19.50
C THR A 364 -2.03 20.71 -18.63
N LYS A 365 -1.07 21.58 -18.92
CA LYS A 365 0.07 21.86 -18.03
C LYS A 365 0.61 23.27 -18.29
N THR A 366 0.84 24.03 -17.22
CA THR A 366 1.62 25.27 -17.28
C THR A 366 3.09 24.97 -17.02
N ILE A 367 3.98 25.57 -17.81
CA ILE A 367 5.44 25.59 -17.59
C ILE A 367 5.97 27.02 -17.76
N LEU A 368 7.06 27.35 -17.06
CA LEU A 368 7.77 28.62 -17.26
C LEU A 368 8.73 28.51 -18.45
N ARG A 369 8.99 29.63 -19.14
CA ARG A 369 10.02 29.72 -20.19
C ARG A 369 11.37 29.14 -19.71
N GLY A 370 12.03 28.38 -20.58
CA GLY A 370 13.30 27.70 -20.32
C GLY A 370 13.20 26.41 -19.48
N LYS A 371 12.16 26.26 -18.63
CA LYS A 371 11.97 25.08 -17.78
C LYS A 371 11.35 23.90 -18.53
N THR A 372 11.44 22.71 -17.93
CA THR A 372 11.02 21.44 -18.52
C THR A 372 9.93 20.73 -17.72
N TYR A 373 9.15 19.89 -18.41
CA TYR A 373 8.18 18.96 -17.80
C TYR A 373 8.12 17.66 -18.60
N THR A 374 8.21 16.51 -17.92
CA THR A 374 8.16 15.19 -18.58
C THR A 374 6.75 14.61 -18.54
N ILE A 375 6.18 14.35 -19.71
CA ILE A 375 4.89 13.64 -19.84
C ILE A 375 5.15 12.13 -19.67
N GLN A 376 4.70 11.57 -18.54
CA GLN A 376 4.82 10.14 -18.24
C GLN A 376 3.67 9.33 -18.85
N ALA A 377 3.62 9.30 -20.17
CA ALA A 377 2.62 8.53 -20.91
C ALA A 377 2.79 7.02 -20.68
N VAL A 378 1.66 6.33 -20.49
CA VAL A 378 1.61 4.89 -20.20
C VAL A 378 0.65 4.23 -21.19
N THR A 379 1.11 3.18 -21.86
CA THR A 379 0.27 2.28 -22.66
C THR A 379 -0.47 1.29 -21.76
N VAL A 380 -1.60 0.78 -22.22
CA VAL A 380 -2.40 -0.28 -21.58
C VAL A 380 -2.77 -1.29 -22.65
N PRO A 381 -2.25 -2.54 -22.60
CA PRO A 381 -1.22 -2.99 -21.67
C PRO A 381 0.09 -2.21 -21.83
N TYR A 382 0.84 -2.04 -20.73
CA TYR A 382 2.06 -1.24 -20.73
C TYR A 382 3.23 -1.87 -21.49
N TYR A 383 3.15 -3.19 -21.69
CA TYR A 383 4.10 -4.02 -22.41
C TYR A 383 3.76 -4.11 -23.90
N SER A 384 3.04 -3.11 -24.43
CA SER A 384 2.79 -2.99 -25.86
C SER A 384 4.09 -2.82 -26.64
N ASP A 385 4.20 -3.51 -27.78
CA ASP A 385 5.34 -3.38 -28.70
C ASP A 385 5.32 -2.05 -29.49
N GLU A 386 4.25 -1.24 -29.34
CA GLU A 386 4.05 0.01 -30.04
C GLU A 386 4.76 1.17 -29.34
N LYS A 387 5.78 1.74 -30.00
CA LYS A 387 6.55 2.90 -29.52
C LYS A 387 5.63 4.08 -29.18
N ILE A 388 5.84 4.69 -28.02
CA ILE A 388 5.23 5.98 -27.68
C ILE A 388 5.97 7.08 -28.46
N LEU A 389 5.23 7.86 -29.23
CA LEU A 389 5.70 8.99 -30.01
C LEU A 389 5.16 10.30 -29.42
N PHE A 390 6.00 11.33 -29.38
CA PHE A 390 5.63 12.68 -28.92
C PHE A 390 5.81 13.69 -30.06
N ARG A 391 4.83 14.56 -30.27
CA ARG A 391 4.87 15.64 -31.28
C ARG A 391 4.32 16.94 -30.67
N SER A 392 4.90 18.08 -31.03
CA SER A 392 4.38 19.41 -30.65
C SER A 392 3.70 20.07 -31.85
N SER A 393 2.57 20.74 -31.62
CA SER A 393 1.89 21.56 -32.63
C SER A 393 2.64 22.86 -32.97
N ASP A 394 3.44 23.40 -32.04
CA ASP A 394 4.33 24.52 -32.32
C ASP A 394 5.63 24.42 -31.49
N ARG A 395 6.71 24.04 -32.18
CA ARG A 395 8.07 23.91 -31.62
C ARG A 395 8.67 25.25 -31.17
N ARG A 396 8.16 26.39 -31.64
CA ARG A 396 8.59 27.75 -31.26
C ARG A 396 8.05 28.15 -29.88
N ILE A 397 6.96 27.52 -29.45
CA ILE A 397 6.34 27.70 -28.13
C ILE A 397 6.84 26.62 -27.17
N ALA A 398 6.71 25.34 -27.53
CA ALA A 398 7.23 24.23 -26.73
C ALA A 398 7.79 23.10 -27.60
N THR A 399 9.00 22.63 -27.30
CA THR A 399 9.56 21.41 -27.91
C THR A 399 9.29 20.19 -27.03
N VAL A 400 9.31 19.00 -27.63
CA VAL A 400 9.27 17.71 -26.89
C VAL A 400 10.24 16.72 -27.54
N ASN A 401 10.89 15.87 -26.73
CA ASN A 401 11.79 14.82 -27.21
C ASN A 401 11.18 13.40 -27.11
N SER A 402 11.90 12.39 -27.60
CA SER A 402 11.47 10.98 -27.59
C SER A 402 11.28 10.38 -26.19
N LYS A 403 11.81 11.01 -25.14
CA LYS A 403 11.61 10.65 -23.73
C LYS A 403 10.43 11.39 -23.07
N GLY A 404 9.62 12.10 -23.85
CA GLY A 404 8.47 12.88 -23.37
C GLY A 404 8.82 14.15 -22.60
N VAL A 405 10.09 14.58 -22.63
CA VAL A 405 10.53 15.82 -21.96
C VAL A 405 10.13 17.01 -22.83
N VAL A 406 9.18 17.80 -22.33
CA VAL A 406 8.74 19.07 -22.92
C VAL A 406 9.62 20.21 -22.38
N LYS A 407 10.03 21.17 -23.23
CA LYS A 407 10.72 22.42 -22.82
C LYS A 407 9.93 23.64 -23.30
N GLY A 408 9.71 24.61 -22.41
CA GLY A 408 9.09 25.89 -22.77
C GLY A 408 10.08 26.82 -23.45
N ILE A 409 9.74 27.37 -24.61
CA ILE A 409 10.64 28.18 -25.46
C ILE A 409 10.22 29.65 -25.49
N ARG A 410 8.93 29.91 -25.76
CA ARG A 410 8.33 31.25 -25.84
C ARG A 410 6.93 31.23 -25.21
N LYS A 411 6.52 32.33 -24.57
CA LYS A 411 5.17 32.56 -24.03
C LYS A 411 4.11 32.25 -25.10
N GLY A 412 3.07 31.51 -24.74
CA GLY A 412 2.03 31.06 -25.68
C GLY A 412 1.43 29.71 -25.30
N THR A 413 0.74 29.06 -26.24
CA THR A 413 0.17 27.71 -26.07
C THR A 413 0.57 26.79 -27.22
N ALA A 414 0.98 25.57 -26.91
CA ALA A 414 1.16 24.47 -27.88
C ALA A 414 0.49 23.20 -27.38
N VAL A 415 0.08 22.31 -28.28
CA VAL A 415 -0.42 20.97 -27.93
C VAL A 415 0.69 19.96 -28.12
N ILE A 416 0.98 19.17 -27.09
CA ILE A 416 1.80 17.97 -27.21
C ILE A 416 0.87 16.79 -27.43
N THR A 417 0.86 16.26 -28.65
CA THR A 417 0.22 14.98 -28.98
C THR A 417 1.15 13.85 -28.60
N VAL A 418 0.62 12.88 -27.86
CA VAL A 418 1.27 11.62 -27.55
C VAL A 418 0.50 10.49 -28.22
N GLN A 419 1.20 9.64 -28.97
CA GLN A 419 0.60 8.54 -29.73
C GLN A 419 1.29 7.21 -29.41
N SER A 420 0.53 6.12 -29.35
CA SER A 420 1.06 4.76 -29.51
C SER A 420 0.04 3.92 -30.27
N GLY A 421 0.51 3.30 -31.37
CA GLY A 421 -0.38 2.67 -32.35
C GLY A 421 -1.44 3.64 -32.87
N ALA A 422 -2.70 3.19 -32.84
CA ALA A 422 -3.87 3.99 -33.16
C ALA A 422 -4.34 4.93 -32.04
N LYS A 423 -3.80 4.83 -30.82
CA LYS A 423 -4.25 5.62 -29.66
C LYS A 423 -3.49 6.94 -29.57
N LYS A 424 -4.22 8.02 -29.32
CA LYS A 424 -3.68 9.39 -29.19
C LYS A 424 -4.23 10.06 -27.93
N LEU A 425 -3.40 10.85 -27.24
CA LEU A 425 -3.79 11.74 -26.14
C LEU A 425 -3.09 13.09 -26.33
N ASN A 426 -3.75 14.19 -25.95
CA ASN A 426 -3.23 15.55 -26.09
C ASN A 426 -3.02 16.21 -24.74
N CYS A 427 -1.92 16.95 -24.59
CA CYS A 427 -1.64 17.84 -23.48
C CYS A 427 -1.52 19.29 -23.97
N LYS A 428 -2.40 20.19 -23.51
CA LYS A 428 -2.29 21.63 -23.79
C LYS A 428 -1.22 22.24 -22.87
N ILE A 429 -0.06 22.57 -23.44
CA ILE A 429 1.05 23.23 -22.76
C ILE A 429 0.87 24.74 -22.89
N THR A 430 0.67 25.42 -21.75
CA THR A 430 0.76 26.88 -21.67
C THR A 430 2.14 27.25 -21.17
N VAL A 431 2.90 28.00 -21.96
CA VAL A 431 4.18 28.57 -21.54
C VAL A 431 3.91 29.99 -21.04
N LYS A 432 4.31 30.27 -19.79
CA LYS A 432 4.39 31.62 -19.24
C LYS A 432 5.82 32.14 -19.35
#